data_AF-A0A2G9LVB9-F1
#
_entry.id   AF-A0A2G9LVB9-F1
#
_cell.length_a   1.000
_cell.length_b   1.000
_cell.length_c   1.000
_cell.angle_alpha   90.00
_cell.angle_beta   90.00
_cell.angle_gamma   90.00
#
_symmetry.space_group_name_H-M   'P 1'
#
loop_
_entity.id
_entity.type
_entity.pdbx_description
1 polymer ?
#
loop_
_entity_poly.entity_id
_entity_poly.type
_entity_poly.pdbx_seq_one_letter_code
_entity_poly.pdbx_strand_id
1 'polypeptide(L)'
;MISVYAENENTGTDAKPTTVANVPPKAVVGKQNLINPAVAADAATDSCIREYIKKHPDVSPVQAKTECNQGTGMGKEIKKQFEPKPVVDGTEKPRPALINQDIRTAKMKQFVQARPEIAKVVTNVAEYRLRNIQRLSNDTILKDKVTDMFNGLTADKAQVLSHLTRAQQKNLLNGTDAVDKLKNLKLMEVKKEEMFKSRIIAQNKLSEAKNRYDLAKKNYVDLVKDFKDKKDEFDKLKAKIAACKDSDGCKADQDKAQAAAKEYVYKSIKAAIEHLKKIKEKAGSSEYITSTDSSDIESEVDSAISKLEALATRLDAATTKDDIKKIASEVASLWKDIKEDAKRDAAKVVVGTVGNVVKRAEHLEGKLDCAVLSLEEQGIDVAGIDSKIDDFSSLVASAKEDYETARKYLADAKSNDDANAKDYVTKTHTLIKQAENKIEKAHSLLKEIVREIKAAGGDISKCGADDETGSDDREYVVVDDDGSVAIDPRPVPILGGDEDEHGCKASAGYTWCAAKKECIRNWETECLVKKSCSEDSDCVRVNAGCCGCGAGGKVMAVHEDNADMWKEDIAKRCAGMMCPTVMSNDPSCSGTAKCINNVCKIEGGTAGGAVLLADATTTTENSTEA
;
A
#
# COMPACT_ATOMS: atom_id res chain seq x y z
N MET A 1 -34.93 11.90 -5.64
CA MET A 1 -33.98 11.58 -6.72
C MET A 1 -32.74 10.80 -6.27
N ILE A 2 -32.48 10.62 -4.96
CA ILE A 2 -31.43 9.70 -4.45
C ILE A 2 -31.97 8.28 -4.17
N SER A 3 -33.29 8.10 -4.12
CA SER A 3 -33.96 6.79 -3.92
C SER A 3 -33.66 5.72 -4.95
N VAL A 4 -33.17 6.10 -6.15
CA VAL A 4 -32.83 5.15 -7.23
C VAL A 4 -31.43 4.56 -7.04
N TYR A 5 -30.63 5.10 -6.11
CA TYR A 5 -29.22 4.73 -5.96
C TYR A 5 -28.90 3.81 -4.78
N ALA A 6 -29.89 3.44 -3.96
CA ALA A 6 -29.70 2.41 -2.93
C ALA A 6 -29.68 0.98 -3.51
N GLU A 7 -30.03 0.78 -4.79
CA GLU A 7 -30.26 -0.55 -5.36
C GLU A 7 -29.19 -1.04 -6.35
N ASN A 8 -28.11 -0.29 -6.63
CA ASN A 8 -27.14 -0.72 -7.65
C ASN A 8 -25.64 -0.46 -7.38
N GLU A 9 -25.23 -0.18 -6.15
CA GLU A 9 -23.80 -0.17 -5.75
C GLU A 9 -23.38 -1.39 -4.92
N ASN A 10 -24.13 -2.50 -5.03
CA ASN A 10 -23.74 -3.80 -4.48
C ASN A 10 -23.09 -4.67 -5.57
N THR A 11 -21.94 -4.26 -6.10
CA THR A 11 -21.02 -5.18 -6.79
C THR A 11 -19.60 -4.86 -6.38
N GLY A 12 -19.18 -5.49 -5.30
CA GLY A 12 -17.85 -5.51 -4.74
C GLY A 12 -17.90 -6.46 -3.56
N THR A 13 -17.90 -7.75 -3.86
CA THR A 13 -17.88 -8.82 -2.87
C THR A 13 -16.62 -8.69 -2.02
N ASP A 14 -16.74 -8.04 -0.87
CA ASP A 14 -15.80 -8.21 0.24
C ASP A 14 -15.84 -9.69 0.63
N ALA A 15 -14.74 -10.40 0.38
CA ALA A 15 -14.48 -11.69 0.97
C ALA A 15 -14.53 -11.54 2.50
N LYS A 16 -15.50 -12.19 3.13
CA LYS A 16 -15.61 -12.30 4.59
C LYS A 16 -14.28 -12.76 5.21
N PRO A 17 -13.77 -12.11 6.26
CA PRO A 17 -12.80 -12.74 7.14
C PRO A 17 -13.53 -13.83 7.92
N THR A 18 -13.20 -15.09 7.65
CA THR A 18 -13.72 -16.20 8.46
C THR A 18 -12.98 -16.19 9.79
N THR A 19 -13.74 -15.98 10.85
CA THR A 19 -13.34 -16.08 12.25
C THR A 19 -12.84 -17.49 12.55
N VAL A 20 -11.55 -17.64 12.89
CA VAL A 20 -11.02 -18.85 13.52
C VAL A 20 -11.16 -18.69 15.03
N ALA A 21 -11.84 -19.66 15.64
CA ALA A 21 -12.07 -19.74 17.06
C ALA A 21 -10.75 -19.86 17.86
N ASN A 22 -10.72 -19.18 19.00
CA ASN A 22 -9.71 -19.28 20.05
C ASN A 22 -9.50 -20.74 20.52
N VAL A 23 -8.23 -21.16 20.55
CA VAL A 23 -7.70 -22.23 21.43
C VAL A 23 -6.42 -21.69 22.08
N PRO A 24 -6.22 -21.83 23.40
CA PRO A 24 -5.21 -21.09 24.18
C PRO A 24 -3.77 -21.60 24.00
N PRO A 25 -2.75 -20.82 24.41
CA PRO A 25 -1.37 -21.00 23.97
C PRO A 25 -0.64 -22.07 24.79
N LYS A 26 0.08 -22.97 24.11
CA LYS A 26 1.21 -23.69 24.71
C LYS A 26 2.50 -23.04 24.29
N ALA A 27 3.21 -22.50 25.28
CA ALA A 27 4.55 -21.95 25.16
C ALA A 27 5.55 -23.02 24.68
N VAL A 28 6.36 -22.71 23.68
CA VAL A 28 7.73 -23.24 23.57
C VAL A 28 8.65 -22.14 23.05
N VAL A 29 9.65 -21.88 23.88
CA VAL A 29 10.82 -21.02 23.76
C VAL A 29 11.60 -21.32 22.47
N GLY A 30 12.00 -20.26 21.76
CA GLY A 30 12.91 -20.37 20.62
C GLY A 30 14.31 -20.81 21.04
N LYS A 31 14.95 -21.63 20.22
CA LYS A 31 16.41 -21.74 20.11
C LYS A 31 16.79 -22.18 18.70
N GLN A 32 17.85 -21.55 18.19
CA GLN A 32 18.46 -21.76 16.89
C GLN A 32 18.83 -23.23 16.64
N ASN A 33 18.70 -23.66 15.38
CA ASN A 33 19.03 -25.00 14.90
C ASN A 33 20.51 -25.33 15.13
N LEU A 34 20.78 -26.21 16.10
CA LEU A 34 21.93 -27.12 16.11
C LEU A 34 21.35 -28.54 16.11
N ILE A 35 21.75 -29.37 15.14
CA ILE A 35 21.29 -30.76 15.02
C ILE A 35 21.76 -31.53 16.26
N ASN A 36 20.82 -32.16 16.97
CA ASN A 36 21.08 -32.90 18.20
C ASN A 36 21.86 -34.21 17.90
N PRO A 37 23.06 -34.44 18.47
CA PRO A 37 23.91 -35.60 18.14
C PRO A 37 23.30 -36.97 18.43
N ALA A 38 22.26 -37.05 19.28
CA ALA A 38 21.52 -38.29 19.53
C ALA A 38 20.75 -38.79 18.28
N VAL A 39 20.24 -37.88 17.44
CA VAL A 39 19.46 -38.23 16.23
C VAL A 39 20.37 -38.78 15.11
N ALA A 40 21.63 -38.33 15.06
CA ALA A 40 22.61 -38.82 14.09
C ALA A 40 23.11 -40.25 14.43
N ALA A 41 23.22 -40.58 15.72
CA ALA A 41 23.64 -41.92 16.18
C ALA A 41 22.60 -43.01 15.88
N ASP A 42 21.31 -42.68 15.95
CA ASP A 42 20.22 -43.60 15.62
C ASP A 42 20.16 -43.91 14.11
N ALA A 43 20.37 -42.90 13.25
CA ALA A 43 20.36 -43.08 11.80
C ALA A 43 21.54 -43.94 11.25
N ALA A 44 22.74 -43.81 11.85
CA ALA A 44 23.90 -44.62 11.50
C ALA A 44 23.72 -46.09 11.94
N THR A 45 23.06 -46.30 13.08
CA THR A 45 22.75 -47.64 13.59
C THR A 45 21.72 -48.35 12.71
N ASP A 46 20.65 -47.67 12.30
CA ASP A 46 19.64 -48.23 11.38
C ASP A 46 20.19 -48.51 9.97
N SER A 47 21.17 -47.72 9.52
CA SER A 47 21.88 -47.98 8.25
C SER A 47 22.83 -49.18 8.37
N CYS A 48 23.51 -49.32 9.51
CA CYS A 48 24.34 -50.49 9.80
C CYS A 48 23.52 -51.78 9.83
N ILE A 49 22.36 -51.78 10.48
CA ILE A 49 21.49 -52.97 10.58
C ILE A 49 21.06 -53.46 9.20
N ARG A 50 20.61 -52.54 8.33
CA ARG A 50 20.17 -52.88 6.97
C ARG A 50 21.28 -53.53 6.15
N GLU A 51 22.50 -52.97 6.21
CA GLU A 51 23.60 -53.50 5.40
C GLU A 51 24.24 -54.76 6.00
N TYR A 52 24.18 -54.93 7.33
CA TYR A 52 24.60 -56.15 7.99
C TYR A 52 23.71 -57.34 7.60
N ILE A 53 22.39 -57.17 7.62
CA ILE A 53 21.41 -58.20 7.20
C ILE A 53 21.58 -58.53 5.71
N LYS A 54 21.87 -57.53 4.87
CA LYS A 54 22.09 -57.75 3.44
C LYS A 54 23.33 -58.60 3.14
N LYS A 55 24.40 -58.47 3.95
CA LYS A 55 25.62 -59.27 3.83
C LYS A 55 25.54 -60.63 4.53
N HIS A 56 24.64 -60.75 5.52
CA HIS A 56 24.40 -61.98 6.27
C HIS A 56 22.90 -62.25 6.37
N PRO A 57 22.30 -62.83 5.31
CA PRO A 57 20.85 -63.08 5.25
C PRO A 57 20.35 -64.01 6.37
N ASP A 58 21.25 -64.82 6.93
CA ASP A 58 20.97 -65.86 7.93
C ASP A 58 20.91 -65.30 9.37
N VAL A 59 21.26 -64.02 9.56
CA VAL A 59 21.33 -63.36 10.88
C VAL A 59 20.03 -62.62 11.16
N SER A 60 19.47 -62.80 12.36
CA SER A 60 18.23 -62.13 12.74
C SER A 60 18.43 -60.61 12.92
N PRO A 61 17.41 -59.78 12.66
CA PRO A 61 17.51 -58.33 12.84
C PRO A 61 17.91 -57.89 14.26
N VAL A 62 17.57 -58.69 15.27
CA VAL A 62 17.92 -58.45 16.68
C VAL A 62 19.42 -58.66 16.93
N GLN A 63 20.00 -59.70 16.32
CA GLN A 63 21.44 -59.94 16.38
C GLN A 63 22.22 -58.89 15.60
N ALA A 64 21.76 -58.50 14.41
CA ALA A 64 22.35 -57.41 13.62
C ALA A 64 22.32 -56.07 14.38
N LYS A 65 21.21 -55.76 15.06
CA LYS A 65 21.09 -54.57 15.92
C LYS A 65 22.05 -54.62 17.11
N THR A 66 22.27 -55.78 17.69
CA THR A 66 23.20 -55.94 18.81
C THR A 66 24.64 -55.69 18.38
N GLU A 67 25.08 -56.26 17.26
CA GLU A 67 26.42 -56.04 16.68
C GLU A 67 26.65 -54.58 16.28
N CYS A 68 25.67 -53.93 15.65
CA CYS A 68 25.74 -52.51 15.28
C CYS A 68 25.68 -51.56 16.49
N ASN A 69 24.97 -51.93 17.56
CA ASN A 69 24.92 -51.12 18.78
C ASN A 69 26.20 -51.22 19.60
N GLN A 70 26.74 -52.44 19.75
CA GLN A 70 27.93 -52.70 20.57
C GLN A 70 29.22 -52.34 19.84
N GLY A 71 29.19 -52.16 18.51
CA GLY A 71 30.37 -51.79 17.73
C GLY A 71 31.43 -52.88 17.77
N THR A 72 31.00 -54.14 17.66
CA THR A 72 31.86 -55.33 17.69
C THR A 72 31.99 -55.95 16.30
N GLY A 73 33.10 -56.66 16.06
CA GLY A 73 33.35 -57.40 14.82
C GLY A 73 33.13 -56.57 13.55
N MET A 74 32.40 -57.15 12.59
CA MET A 74 32.00 -56.48 11.35
C MET A 74 30.96 -55.37 11.55
N GLY A 75 30.15 -55.42 12.62
CA GLY A 75 29.18 -54.38 12.95
C GLY A 75 29.85 -53.04 13.22
N LYS A 76 31.03 -53.07 13.85
CA LYS A 76 31.90 -51.90 14.03
C LYS A 76 32.33 -51.29 12.69
N GLU A 77 32.78 -52.14 11.77
CA GLU A 77 33.35 -51.69 10.51
C GLU A 77 32.27 -51.10 9.60
N ILE A 78 31.07 -51.69 9.60
CA ILE A 78 29.91 -51.15 8.88
C ILE A 78 29.44 -49.86 9.53
N LYS A 79 29.30 -49.79 10.86
CA LYS A 79 28.88 -48.56 11.54
C LYS A 79 29.85 -47.39 11.32
N LYS A 80 31.16 -47.67 11.31
CA LYS A 80 32.21 -46.69 11.00
C LYS A 80 32.14 -46.13 9.57
N GLN A 81 31.50 -46.83 8.63
CA GLN A 81 31.23 -46.30 7.27
C GLN A 81 30.12 -45.24 7.28
N PHE A 82 29.24 -45.25 8.29
CA PHE A 82 28.07 -44.38 8.39
C PHE A 82 28.16 -43.36 9.53
N GLU A 83 29.20 -43.42 10.36
CA GLU A 83 29.50 -42.37 11.34
C GLU A 83 30.16 -41.14 10.65
N PRO A 84 29.73 -39.91 10.97
CA PRO A 84 30.31 -38.71 10.38
C PRO A 84 31.75 -38.51 10.89
N LYS A 85 32.71 -38.40 9.96
CA LYS A 85 34.11 -38.12 10.29
C LYS A 85 34.30 -36.67 10.78
N PRO A 86 35.21 -36.40 11.73
CA PRO A 86 35.53 -35.05 12.13
C PRO A 86 36.19 -34.31 10.96
N VAL A 87 35.73 -33.07 10.73
CA VAL A 87 36.17 -32.22 9.63
C VAL A 87 37.62 -31.80 9.85
N VAL A 88 38.51 -32.27 8.97
CA VAL A 88 39.85 -31.71 8.79
C VAL A 88 40.00 -31.37 7.31
N ASP A 89 40.12 -30.07 7.08
CA ASP A 89 40.65 -29.29 5.95
C ASP A 89 40.69 -29.88 4.53
N GLY A 90 40.19 -29.07 3.58
CA GLY A 90 40.63 -29.07 2.19
C GLY A 90 40.17 -30.21 1.29
N THR A 91 38.88 -30.25 0.94
CA THR A 91 38.32 -30.58 -0.40
C THR A 91 36.81 -30.80 -0.25
N GLU A 92 36.03 -29.77 -0.61
CA GLU A 92 34.57 -29.85 -0.60
C GLU A 92 34.09 -30.93 -1.57
N LYS A 93 33.41 -31.95 -1.05
CA LYS A 93 32.33 -32.61 -1.80
C LYS A 93 31.10 -31.70 -1.72
N PRO A 94 30.41 -31.44 -2.85
CA PRO A 94 29.37 -30.43 -2.87
C PRO A 94 28.18 -30.86 -2.01
N ARG A 95 27.74 -29.94 -1.15
CA ARG A 95 26.42 -29.99 -0.49
C ARG A 95 25.35 -30.11 -1.58
N PRO A 96 24.21 -30.79 -1.34
CA PRO A 96 23.13 -30.95 -2.33
C PRO A 96 22.63 -29.65 -2.97
N ALA A 97 22.81 -28.50 -2.31
CA ALA A 97 22.47 -27.18 -2.86
C ALA A 97 23.39 -26.73 -4.01
N LEU A 98 24.71 -26.98 -3.92
CA LEU A 98 25.67 -26.63 -4.98
C LEU A 98 25.50 -27.52 -6.21
N ILE A 99 25.25 -28.82 -6.02
CA ILE A 99 25.04 -29.79 -7.11
C ILE A 99 23.83 -29.40 -7.97
N ASN A 100 22.72 -28.99 -7.36
CA ASN A 100 21.52 -28.60 -8.10
C ASN A 100 21.72 -27.29 -8.86
N GLN A 101 22.52 -26.35 -8.31
CA GLN A 101 22.89 -25.11 -9.00
C GLN A 101 23.82 -25.39 -10.19
N ASP A 102 24.80 -26.29 -10.05
CA ASP A 102 25.68 -26.68 -11.15
C ASP A 102 24.94 -27.44 -12.27
N ILE A 103 23.92 -28.25 -11.93
CA ILE A 103 23.06 -28.96 -12.90
C ILE A 103 22.13 -27.98 -13.64
N ARG A 104 21.53 -27.00 -12.93
CA ARG A 104 20.75 -25.88 -13.50
C ARG A 104 21.52 -25.23 -14.63
N THR A 105 22.69 -24.74 -14.24
CA THR A 105 23.59 -24.01 -15.10
C THR A 105 24.09 -24.86 -16.27
N ALA A 106 24.24 -26.18 -16.12
CA ALA A 106 24.69 -27.05 -17.19
C ALA A 106 23.61 -27.33 -18.27
N LYS A 107 22.35 -27.57 -17.89
CA LYS A 107 21.26 -27.90 -18.84
C LYS A 107 20.83 -26.69 -19.66
N MET A 108 20.71 -25.51 -19.06
CA MET A 108 20.36 -24.30 -19.82
C MET A 108 21.55 -23.80 -20.65
N LYS A 109 22.79 -23.87 -20.14
CA LYS A 109 23.98 -23.66 -20.98
C LYS A 109 23.99 -24.60 -22.18
N GLN A 110 23.57 -25.86 -22.04
CA GLN A 110 23.43 -26.77 -23.19
C GLN A 110 22.34 -26.33 -24.17
N PHE A 111 21.17 -25.88 -23.71
CA PHE A 111 20.13 -25.33 -24.60
C PHE A 111 20.62 -24.10 -25.37
N VAL A 112 21.22 -23.14 -24.66
CA VAL A 112 21.80 -21.93 -25.24
C VAL A 112 22.91 -22.30 -26.23
N GLN A 113 23.83 -23.20 -25.86
CA GLN A 113 24.90 -23.69 -26.74
C GLN A 113 24.38 -24.45 -27.98
N ALA A 114 23.26 -25.17 -27.87
CA ALA A 114 22.62 -25.88 -28.97
C ALA A 114 21.86 -24.95 -29.93
N ARG A 115 21.64 -23.69 -29.55
CA ARG A 115 20.91 -22.65 -30.30
C ARG A 115 21.80 -21.41 -30.45
N PRO A 116 22.88 -21.47 -31.25
CA PRO A 116 23.86 -20.39 -31.37
C PRO A 116 23.24 -19.05 -31.80
N GLU A 117 22.11 -19.06 -32.51
CA GLU A 117 21.31 -17.88 -32.85
C GLU A 117 20.72 -17.18 -31.62
N ILE A 118 20.26 -17.93 -30.62
CA ILE A 118 19.74 -17.38 -29.35
C ILE A 118 20.92 -16.99 -28.44
N ALA A 119 21.97 -17.82 -28.37
CA ALA A 119 23.13 -17.56 -27.51
C ALA A 119 23.86 -16.25 -27.81
N LYS A 120 23.89 -15.84 -29.09
CA LYS A 120 24.59 -14.62 -29.52
C LYS A 120 23.95 -13.33 -29.01
N VAL A 121 22.64 -13.33 -28.77
CA VAL A 121 21.87 -12.11 -28.48
C VAL A 121 21.33 -12.08 -27.05
N VAL A 122 21.33 -13.21 -26.35
CA VAL A 122 20.81 -13.33 -24.99
C VAL A 122 21.95 -13.44 -23.96
N THR A 123 22.91 -12.51 -24.02
CA THR A 123 23.94 -12.41 -22.99
C THR A 123 23.35 -11.81 -21.72
N ASN A 124 23.67 -12.37 -20.55
CA ASN A 124 23.26 -11.87 -19.22
C ASN A 124 21.74 -11.92 -18.92
N VAL A 125 21.01 -12.91 -19.45
CA VAL A 125 19.62 -13.17 -19.05
C VAL A 125 19.55 -14.40 -18.16
N ALA A 126 18.78 -14.32 -17.08
CA ALA A 126 18.55 -15.44 -16.19
C ALA A 126 17.87 -16.61 -16.90
N GLU A 127 18.30 -17.83 -16.59
CA GLU A 127 17.92 -19.06 -17.30
C GLU A 127 16.39 -19.27 -17.34
N TYR A 128 15.70 -18.99 -16.24
CA TYR A 128 14.25 -19.14 -16.15
C TYR A 128 13.47 -18.24 -17.12
N ARG A 129 14.01 -17.07 -17.49
CA ARG A 129 13.40 -16.16 -18.46
C ARG A 129 13.43 -16.70 -19.89
N LEU A 130 14.33 -17.66 -20.16
CA LEU A 130 14.47 -18.31 -21.47
C LEU A 130 13.69 -19.60 -21.59
N ARG A 131 13.18 -20.13 -20.47
CA ARG A 131 12.44 -21.39 -20.43
C ARG A 131 11.25 -21.42 -21.39
N ASN A 132 10.43 -20.36 -21.39
CA ASN A 132 9.28 -20.33 -22.29
C ASN A 132 9.71 -20.21 -23.76
N ILE A 133 10.75 -19.43 -24.07
CA ILE A 133 11.33 -19.34 -25.42
C ILE A 133 11.84 -20.72 -25.87
N GLN A 134 12.52 -21.46 -24.99
CA GLN A 134 12.94 -22.84 -25.26
C GLN A 134 11.75 -23.74 -25.60
N ARG A 135 10.69 -23.68 -24.80
CA ARG A 135 9.46 -24.46 -25.04
C ARG A 135 8.85 -24.13 -26.42
N LEU A 136 8.77 -22.85 -26.76
CA LEU A 136 8.26 -22.39 -28.06
C LEU A 136 9.19 -22.77 -29.23
N SER A 137 10.51 -22.84 -29.00
CA SER A 137 11.49 -23.27 -29.99
C SER A 137 11.43 -24.79 -30.28
N ASN A 138 10.79 -25.55 -29.40
CA ASN A 138 10.54 -26.98 -29.58
C ASN A 138 9.12 -27.28 -30.09
N ASP A 139 8.27 -26.25 -30.20
CA ASP A 139 6.93 -26.36 -30.77
C ASP A 139 6.99 -26.60 -32.28
N THR A 140 6.11 -27.47 -32.78
CA THR A 140 6.09 -27.86 -34.20
C THR A 140 5.72 -26.73 -35.16
N ILE A 141 5.01 -25.70 -34.67
CA ILE A 141 4.50 -24.58 -35.47
C ILE A 141 5.36 -23.34 -35.24
N LEU A 142 5.81 -23.09 -34.00
CA LEU A 142 6.50 -21.85 -33.64
C LEU A 142 8.03 -21.91 -33.76
N LYS A 143 8.63 -23.09 -33.88
CA LYS A 143 10.11 -23.26 -33.95
C LYS A 143 10.79 -22.38 -35.00
N ASP A 144 10.27 -22.34 -36.23
CA ASP A 144 10.88 -21.56 -37.31
C ASP A 144 10.70 -20.06 -37.04
N LYS A 145 9.53 -19.65 -36.55
CA LYS A 145 9.25 -18.26 -36.18
C LYS A 145 10.15 -17.74 -35.06
N VAL A 146 10.46 -18.58 -34.06
CA VAL A 146 11.41 -18.25 -33.00
C VAL A 146 12.79 -18.01 -33.60
N THR A 147 13.25 -18.92 -34.48
CA THR A 147 14.56 -18.81 -35.12
C THR A 147 14.68 -17.52 -35.96
N ASP A 148 13.67 -17.25 -36.79
CA ASP A 148 13.62 -16.05 -37.63
C ASP A 148 13.60 -14.76 -36.80
N MET A 149 12.83 -14.76 -35.70
CA MET A 149 12.74 -13.61 -34.79
C MET A 149 14.09 -13.30 -34.14
N PHE A 150 14.76 -14.28 -33.56
CA PHE A 150 16.05 -14.05 -32.89
C PHE A 150 17.17 -13.66 -33.87
N ASN A 151 17.11 -14.12 -35.13
CA ASN A 151 18.04 -13.68 -36.17
C ASN A 151 17.86 -12.20 -36.55
N GLY A 152 16.64 -11.67 -36.43
CA GLY A 152 16.31 -10.28 -36.74
C GLY A 152 16.43 -9.31 -35.56
N LEU A 153 16.65 -9.81 -34.33
CA LEU A 153 16.71 -9.00 -33.12
C LEU A 153 18.14 -8.61 -32.75
N THR A 154 18.28 -7.40 -32.22
CA THR A 154 19.49 -6.96 -31.51
C THR A 154 19.51 -7.54 -30.09
N ALA A 155 20.69 -7.57 -29.46
CA ALA A 155 20.85 -8.17 -28.13
C ALA A 155 19.95 -7.54 -27.05
N ASP A 156 19.83 -6.21 -27.05
CA ASP A 156 18.94 -5.46 -26.17
C ASP A 156 17.46 -5.85 -26.36
N LYS A 157 17.02 -6.05 -27.61
CA LYS A 157 15.63 -6.42 -27.90
C LYS A 157 15.34 -7.88 -27.61
N ALA A 158 16.34 -8.76 -27.76
CA ALA A 158 16.25 -10.14 -27.30
C ALA A 158 16.12 -10.23 -25.77
N GLN A 159 16.83 -9.37 -25.04
CA GLN A 159 16.66 -9.23 -23.58
C GLN A 159 15.28 -8.70 -23.22
N VAL A 160 14.73 -7.72 -23.94
CA VAL A 160 13.35 -7.25 -23.72
C VAL A 160 12.36 -8.40 -23.92
N LEU A 161 12.48 -9.16 -25.01
CA LEU A 161 11.60 -10.28 -25.33
C LEU A 161 11.57 -11.33 -24.22
N SER A 162 12.72 -11.63 -23.59
CA SER A 162 12.80 -12.61 -22.49
C SER A 162 12.12 -12.15 -21.19
N HIS A 163 11.93 -10.84 -21.00
CA HIS A 163 11.25 -10.28 -19.83
C HIS A 163 9.73 -10.11 -20.04
N LEU A 164 9.24 -10.32 -21.27
CA LEU A 164 7.81 -10.33 -21.55
C LEU A 164 7.13 -11.61 -21.03
N THR A 165 5.83 -11.51 -20.74
CA THR A 165 5.01 -12.67 -20.36
C THR A 165 4.90 -13.69 -21.50
N ARG A 166 4.57 -14.94 -21.18
CA ARG A 166 4.35 -16.04 -22.13
C ARG A 166 3.32 -15.66 -23.19
N ALA A 167 2.22 -15.03 -22.80
CA ALA A 167 1.19 -14.54 -23.72
C ALA A 167 1.73 -13.45 -24.65
N GLN A 168 2.49 -12.48 -24.15
CA GLN A 168 3.12 -11.45 -24.98
C GLN A 168 4.15 -12.04 -25.95
N GLN A 169 5.01 -12.95 -25.49
CA GLN A 169 5.98 -13.66 -26.33
C GLN A 169 5.27 -14.42 -27.46
N LYS A 170 4.22 -15.18 -27.13
CA LYS A 170 3.42 -15.93 -28.10
C LYS A 170 2.70 -15.03 -29.10
N ASN A 171 2.17 -13.89 -28.64
CA ASN A 171 1.51 -12.91 -29.52
C ASN A 171 2.48 -12.25 -30.49
N LEU A 172 3.69 -11.90 -30.03
CA LEU A 172 4.75 -11.38 -30.89
C LEU A 172 5.18 -12.42 -31.92
N LEU A 173 5.41 -13.66 -31.52
CA LEU A 173 5.80 -14.74 -32.43
C LEU A 173 4.73 -15.07 -33.48
N ASN A 174 3.47 -14.80 -33.20
CA ASN A 174 2.38 -15.00 -34.16
C ASN A 174 2.13 -13.80 -35.07
N GLY A 175 2.57 -12.61 -34.70
CA GLY A 175 2.43 -11.39 -35.49
C GLY A 175 3.49 -11.25 -36.57
N THR A 176 3.20 -10.42 -37.58
CA THR A 176 4.16 -10.03 -38.63
C THR A 176 4.95 -8.78 -38.30
N ASP A 177 4.58 -8.08 -37.21
CA ASP A 177 5.06 -6.75 -36.79
C ASP A 177 5.86 -6.81 -35.47
N ALA A 178 6.40 -7.99 -35.13
CA ALA A 178 7.05 -8.22 -33.83
C ALA A 178 8.27 -7.31 -33.59
N VAL A 179 9.10 -7.10 -34.62
CA VAL A 179 10.27 -6.21 -34.55
C VAL A 179 9.84 -4.77 -34.31
N ASP A 180 8.77 -4.31 -34.98
CA ASP A 180 8.24 -2.96 -34.80
C ASP A 180 7.65 -2.76 -33.40
N LYS A 181 6.95 -3.76 -32.86
CA LYS A 181 6.44 -3.74 -31.48
C LYS A 181 7.54 -3.71 -30.43
N LEU A 182 8.63 -4.46 -30.65
CA LEU A 182 9.80 -4.47 -29.76
C LEU A 182 10.65 -3.20 -29.88
N LYS A 183 10.61 -2.52 -31.03
CA LYS A 183 11.39 -1.30 -31.27
C LYS A 183 11.14 -0.25 -30.20
N ASN A 184 9.90 -0.11 -29.77
CA ASN A 184 9.49 0.88 -28.78
C ASN A 184 9.65 0.42 -27.33
N LEU A 185 10.23 -0.76 -27.05
CA LEU A 185 10.36 -1.32 -25.71
C LEU A 185 11.84 -1.37 -25.26
N LYS A 186 12.11 -1.05 -24.00
CA LYS A 186 13.44 -1.13 -23.39
C LYS A 186 13.37 -1.70 -21.98
N LEU A 187 14.49 -2.27 -21.51
CA LEU A 187 14.65 -2.66 -20.11
C LEU A 187 15.15 -1.48 -19.29
N MET A 188 14.51 -1.26 -18.15
CA MET A 188 14.91 -0.26 -17.17
C MET A 188 15.12 -0.93 -15.83
N GLU A 189 16.26 -0.64 -15.19
CA GLU A 189 16.53 -1.08 -13.82
C GLU A 189 15.79 -0.14 -12.85
N VAL A 190 14.91 -0.69 -12.03
CA VAL A 190 14.12 0.04 -11.03
C VAL A 190 14.33 -0.56 -9.65
N LYS A 191 14.09 0.23 -8.60
CA LYS A 191 14.04 -0.31 -7.24
C LYS A 191 12.81 -1.21 -7.07
N LYS A 192 12.96 -2.34 -6.39
CA LYS A 192 11.85 -3.28 -6.13
C LYS A 192 10.64 -2.63 -5.46
N GLU A 193 10.86 -1.64 -4.59
CA GLU A 193 9.80 -0.89 -3.90
C GLU A 193 9.02 0.07 -4.81
N GLU A 194 9.65 0.54 -5.88
CA GLU A 194 9.10 1.51 -6.84
C GLU A 194 8.45 0.84 -8.05
N MET A 195 8.78 -0.44 -8.31
CA MET A 195 8.32 -1.21 -9.48
C MET A 195 6.79 -1.18 -9.70
N PHE A 196 6.03 -1.15 -8.62
CA PHE A 196 4.57 -1.30 -8.62
C PHE A 196 3.83 -0.03 -8.20
N LYS A 197 4.55 1.04 -7.87
CA LYS A 197 3.98 2.27 -7.30
C LYS A 197 4.20 3.45 -8.24
N SER A 198 3.14 4.21 -8.48
CA SER A 198 3.22 5.50 -9.19
C SER A 198 3.76 6.62 -8.29
N ARG A 199 3.64 6.48 -6.96
CA ARG A 199 4.24 7.39 -5.97
C ARG A 199 4.47 6.70 -4.64
N ILE A 200 5.41 7.22 -3.85
CA ILE A 200 5.69 6.74 -2.49
C ILE A 200 4.97 7.63 -1.48
N ILE A 201 4.19 7.01 -0.59
CA ILE A 201 3.50 7.71 0.51
C ILE A 201 4.03 7.19 1.85
N ALA A 202 4.27 8.10 2.79
CA ALA A 202 4.70 7.73 4.13
C ALA A 202 3.65 6.84 4.82
N GLN A 203 4.11 5.77 5.50
CA GLN A 203 3.24 4.75 6.10
C GLN A 203 2.24 5.33 7.12
N ASN A 204 2.64 6.34 7.90
CA ASN A 204 1.75 7.04 8.82
C ASN A 204 0.60 7.74 8.06
N LYS A 205 0.90 8.43 6.96
CA LYS A 205 -0.12 9.08 6.12
C LYS A 205 -1.08 8.06 5.51
N LEU A 206 -0.60 6.90 5.07
CA LEU A 206 -1.44 5.80 4.59
C LEU A 206 -2.39 5.27 5.68
N SER A 207 -1.87 5.05 6.89
CA SER A 207 -2.67 4.57 8.02
C SER A 207 -3.73 5.60 8.44
N GLU A 208 -3.38 6.88 8.49
CA GLU A 208 -4.32 7.95 8.81
C GLU A 208 -5.41 8.10 7.76
N ALA A 209 -5.04 8.08 6.48
CA ALA A 209 -6.00 8.16 5.38
C ALA A 209 -6.95 6.95 5.35
N LYS A 210 -6.45 5.76 5.70
CA LYS A 210 -7.31 4.58 5.89
C LYS A 210 -8.35 4.80 6.99
N ASN A 211 -7.93 5.34 8.14
CA ASN A 211 -8.86 5.63 9.24
C ASN A 211 -9.91 6.67 8.84
N ARG A 212 -9.50 7.73 8.12
CA ARG A 212 -10.43 8.75 7.60
C ARG A 212 -11.39 8.17 6.56
N TYR A 213 -10.91 7.32 5.66
CA TYR A 213 -11.74 6.59 4.71
C TYR A 213 -12.77 5.69 5.40
N ASP A 214 -12.34 4.88 6.38
CA ASP A 214 -13.22 3.95 7.08
C ASP A 214 -14.29 4.71 7.88
N LEU A 215 -13.92 5.83 8.49
CA LEU A 215 -14.86 6.74 9.15
C LEU A 215 -15.87 7.34 8.16
N ALA A 216 -15.40 7.89 7.03
CA ALA A 216 -16.26 8.45 5.99
C ALA A 216 -17.19 7.39 5.37
N LYS A 217 -16.70 6.16 5.18
CA LYS A 217 -17.49 5.01 4.72
C LYS A 217 -18.60 4.68 5.71
N LYS A 218 -18.29 4.62 7.00
CA LYS A 218 -19.29 4.39 8.05
C LYS A 218 -20.34 5.49 8.07
N ASN A 219 -19.91 6.75 8.15
CA ASN A 219 -20.80 7.91 8.15
C ASN A 219 -21.70 7.94 6.92
N TYR A 220 -21.16 7.65 5.74
CA TYR A 220 -21.91 7.57 4.50
C TYR A 220 -23.03 6.52 4.58
N VAL A 221 -22.72 5.30 5.04
CA VAL A 221 -23.71 4.23 5.17
C VAL A 221 -24.83 4.62 6.15
N ASP A 222 -24.46 5.16 7.31
CA ASP A 222 -25.42 5.61 8.33
C ASP A 222 -26.31 6.74 7.80
N LEU A 223 -25.71 7.74 7.12
CA LEU A 223 -26.44 8.87 6.53
C LEU A 223 -27.34 8.47 5.38
N VAL A 224 -26.95 7.49 4.54
CA VAL A 224 -27.80 6.97 3.46
C VAL A 224 -29.04 6.28 4.03
N LYS A 225 -28.89 5.55 5.14
CA LYS A 225 -30.03 4.96 5.85
C LYS A 225 -30.95 6.04 6.42
N ASP A 226 -30.40 6.99 7.20
CA ASP A 226 -31.15 8.10 7.77
C ASP A 226 -31.89 8.91 6.70
N PHE A 227 -31.20 9.20 5.59
CA PHE A 227 -31.75 9.88 4.43
C PHE A 227 -32.98 9.15 3.87
N LYS A 228 -32.92 7.81 3.76
CA LYS A 228 -34.02 6.98 3.26
C LYS A 228 -35.21 7.01 4.23
N ASP A 229 -34.96 6.87 5.52
CA ASP A 229 -36.01 6.90 6.54
C ASP A 229 -36.72 8.26 6.56
N LYS A 230 -35.96 9.36 6.44
CA LYS A 230 -36.50 10.73 6.40
C LYS A 230 -37.25 11.03 5.11
N LYS A 231 -36.82 10.45 3.99
CA LYS A 231 -37.57 10.50 2.73
C LYS A 231 -38.94 9.86 2.89
N ASP A 232 -38.98 8.66 3.46
CA ASP A 232 -40.22 7.91 3.65
C ASP A 232 -41.18 8.62 4.62
N GLU A 233 -40.64 9.23 5.68
CA GLU A 233 -41.41 10.10 6.60
C GLU A 233 -42.03 11.29 5.86
N PHE A 234 -41.24 12.01 5.05
CA PHE A 234 -41.72 13.13 4.25
C PHE A 234 -42.79 12.70 3.23
N ASP A 235 -42.58 11.58 2.52
CA ASP A 235 -43.52 11.08 1.53
C ASP A 235 -44.86 10.66 2.17
N LYS A 236 -44.83 10.07 3.39
CA LYS A 236 -46.04 9.77 4.18
C LYS A 236 -46.80 11.03 4.59
N LEU A 237 -46.09 12.05 5.09
CA LEU A 237 -46.70 13.34 5.47
C LEU A 237 -47.31 14.03 4.25
N LYS A 238 -46.62 14.00 3.11
CA LYS A 238 -47.13 14.55 1.85
C LYS A 238 -48.43 13.86 1.40
N ALA A 239 -48.52 12.53 1.53
CA ALA A 239 -49.73 11.78 1.21
C ALA A 239 -50.90 12.14 2.14
N LYS A 240 -50.64 12.29 3.45
CA LYS A 240 -51.64 12.72 4.44
C LYS A 240 -52.17 14.12 4.15
N ILE A 241 -51.29 15.06 3.81
CA ILE A 241 -51.67 16.44 3.46
C ILE A 241 -52.49 16.46 2.17
N ALA A 242 -52.11 15.67 1.15
CA ALA A 242 -52.86 15.58 -0.11
C ALA A 242 -54.28 15.02 0.06
N ALA A 243 -54.51 14.19 1.08
CA ALA A 243 -55.84 13.68 1.42
C ALA A 243 -56.69 14.67 2.24
N CYS A 244 -56.13 15.81 2.67
CA CYS A 244 -56.80 16.82 3.46
C CYS A 244 -57.54 17.82 2.55
N LYS A 245 -58.87 17.91 2.65
CA LYS A 245 -59.76 18.75 1.80
C LYS A 245 -60.03 20.16 2.36
N ASP A 246 -59.03 20.79 2.97
CA ASP A 246 -59.07 22.07 3.69
C ASP A 246 -59.87 22.09 5.02
N SER A 247 -59.14 22.36 6.10
CA SER A 247 -59.56 23.09 7.31
C SER A 247 -58.33 23.20 8.20
N ASP A 248 -58.29 24.19 9.09
CA ASP A 248 -57.15 24.60 9.92
C ASP A 248 -56.39 23.49 10.68
N GLY A 249 -56.92 22.26 10.74
CA GLY A 249 -56.29 21.08 11.33
C GLY A 249 -55.07 20.51 10.58
N CYS A 250 -54.87 20.84 9.30
CA CYS A 250 -53.71 20.32 8.53
C CYS A 250 -52.45 21.19 8.59
N LYS A 251 -52.50 22.35 9.27
CA LYS A 251 -51.35 23.23 9.46
C LYS A 251 -50.23 22.57 10.26
N ALA A 252 -50.58 21.81 11.31
CA ALA A 252 -49.61 21.06 12.11
C ALA A 252 -48.87 19.98 11.29
N ASP A 253 -49.56 19.32 10.36
CA ASP A 253 -48.94 18.33 9.48
C ASP A 253 -48.14 19.00 8.35
N GLN A 254 -48.53 20.20 7.89
CA GLN A 254 -47.72 21.04 6.99
C GLN A 254 -46.40 21.48 7.63
N ASP A 255 -46.43 21.92 8.90
CA ASP A 255 -45.23 22.30 9.65
C ASP A 255 -44.30 21.09 9.86
N LYS A 256 -44.85 19.92 10.20
CA LYS A 256 -44.09 18.67 10.27
C LYS A 256 -43.49 18.28 8.92
N ALA A 257 -44.26 18.41 7.83
CA ALA A 257 -43.76 18.12 6.49
C ALA A 257 -42.64 19.06 6.07
N GLN A 258 -42.70 20.34 6.45
CA GLN A 258 -41.63 21.30 6.21
C GLN A 258 -40.35 20.94 6.99
N ALA A 259 -40.49 20.58 8.27
CA ALA A 259 -39.36 20.13 9.09
C ALA A 259 -38.73 18.83 8.51
N ALA A 260 -39.56 17.84 8.16
CA ALA A 260 -39.11 16.60 7.55
C ALA A 260 -38.45 16.84 6.18
N ALA A 261 -38.95 17.78 5.37
CA ALA A 261 -38.33 18.15 4.10
C ALA A 261 -36.93 18.75 4.30
N LYS A 262 -36.78 19.67 5.25
CA LYS A 262 -35.51 20.29 5.60
C LYS A 262 -34.50 19.23 6.06
N GLU A 263 -34.90 18.35 6.96
CA GLU A 263 -34.05 17.27 7.46
C GLU A 263 -33.66 16.28 6.35
N TYR A 264 -34.60 15.90 5.48
CA TYR A 264 -34.34 15.05 4.32
C TYR A 264 -33.28 15.65 3.38
N VAL A 265 -33.43 16.93 3.03
CA VAL A 265 -32.45 17.61 2.15
C VAL A 265 -31.10 17.73 2.86
N TYR A 266 -31.07 18.06 4.15
CA TYR A 266 -29.83 18.17 4.92
C TYR A 266 -29.06 16.84 4.95
N LYS A 267 -29.75 15.74 5.29
CA LYS A 267 -29.16 14.39 5.30
C LYS A 267 -28.67 13.99 3.90
N SER A 268 -29.36 14.40 2.85
CA SER A 268 -28.92 14.16 1.47
C SER A 268 -27.60 14.89 1.12
N ILE A 269 -27.46 16.15 1.55
CA ILE A 269 -26.23 16.93 1.37
C ILE A 269 -25.09 16.28 2.16
N LYS A 270 -25.33 15.89 3.41
CA LYS A 270 -24.31 15.23 4.24
C LYS A 270 -23.87 13.88 3.67
N ALA A 271 -24.80 13.07 3.18
CA ALA A 271 -24.47 11.81 2.51
C ALA A 271 -23.62 12.03 1.25
N ALA A 272 -23.93 13.06 0.45
CA ALA A 272 -23.12 13.47 -0.70
C ALA A 272 -21.70 13.88 -0.29
N ILE A 273 -21.55 14.70 0.76
CA ILE A 273 -20.25 15.12 1.30
C ILE A 273 -19.42 13.92 1.76
N GLU A 274 -20.01 12.99 2.52
CA GLU A 274 -19.27 11.82 3.00
C GLU A 274 -18.91 10.86 1.86
N HIS A 275 -19.72 10.78 0.80
CA HIS A 275 -19.35 10.03 -0.41
C HIS A 275 -18.10 10.63 -1.08
N LEU A 276 -18.08 11.95 -1.25
CA LEU A 276 -16.95 12.67 -1.84
C LEU A 276 -15.69 12.54 -0.98
N LYS A 277 -15.80 12.63 0.35
CA LYS A 277 -14.68 12.41 1.27
C LYS A 277 -14.06 11.02 1.10
N LYS A 278 -14.87 9.97 0.89
CA LYS A 278 -14.31 8.62 0.62
C LYS A 278 -13.44 8.61 -0.64
N ILE A 279 -13.87 9.30 -1.70
CA ILE A 279 -13.10 9.42 -2.95
C ILE A 279 -11.80 10.17 -2.69
N LYS A 280 -11.87 11.32 -1.99
CA LYS A 280 -10.71 12.11 -1.57
C LYS A 280 -9.68 11.26 -0.82
N GLU A 281 -10.10 10.55 0.23
CA GLU A 281 -9.18 9.74 1.04
C GLU A 281 -8.59 8.58 0.24
N LYS A 282 -9.33 8.00 -0.70
CA LYS A 282 -8.80 6.95 -1.58
C LYS A 282 -7.83 7.47 -2.63
N ALA A 283 -8.09 8.64 -3.21
CA ALA A 283 -7.16 9.29 -4.10
C ALA A 283 -5.86 9.64 -3.35
N GLY A 284 -5.96 10.36 -2.23
CA GLY A 284 -4.81 10.80 -1.43
C GLY A 284 -3.98 9.67 -0.81
N SER A 285 -4.55 8.48 -0.60
CA SER A 285 -3.84 7.29 -0.10
C SER A 285 -3.43 6.29 -1.18
N SER A 286 -3.79 6.54 -2.44
CA SER A 286 -3.42 5.63 -3.53
C SER A 286 -1.96 5.84 -3.93
N GLU A 287 -1.17 4.78 -3.82
CA GLU A 287 0.19 4.70 -4.38
C GLU A 287 0.19 4.35 -5.87
N TYR A 288 -1.00 4.16 -6.48
CA TYR A 288 -1.19 3.63 -7.84
C TYR A 288 -1.77 4.64 -8.83
N ILE A 289 -1.89 5.91 -8.40
CA ILE A 289 -2.19 7.04 -9.27
C ILE A 289 -1.06 8.06 -9.13
N THR A 290 -0.94 8.95 -10.10
CA THR A 290 0.08 10.00 -10.07
C THR A 290 -0.21 11.03 -8.97
N SER A 291 0.82 11.74 -8.52
CA SER A 291 0.65 12.86 -7.57
C SER A 291 -0.25 13.96 -8.15
N THR A 292 -0.16 14.20 -9.46
CA THR A 292 -1.02 15.14 -10.19
C THR A 292 -2.47 14.70 -10.14
N ASP A 293 -2.78 13.45 -10.55
CA ASP A 293 -4.16 12.95 -10.52
C ASP A 293 -4.76 12.98 -9.12
N SER A 294 -3.97 12.64 -8.08
CA SER A 294 -4.41 12.74 -6.68
C SER A 294 -4.76 14.17 -6.30
N SER A 295 -3.88 15.13 -6.62
CA SER A 295 -4.08 16.54 -6.30
C SER A 295 -5.28 17.13 -7.03
N ASP A 296 -5.47 16.78 -8.30
CA ASP A 296 -6.59 17.22 -9.12
C ASP A 296 -7.92 16.71 -8.53
N ILE A 297 -7.98 15.41 -8.21
CA ILE A 297 -9.17 14.80 -7.57
C ILE A 297 -9.46 15.47 -6.22
N GLU A 298 -8.44 15.68 -5.38
CA GLU A 298 -8.61 16.31 -4.07
C GLU A 298 -9.16 17.74 -4.19
N SER A 299 -8.64 18.53 -5.13
CA SER A 299 -9.09 19.90 -5.40
C SER A 299 -10.52 19.96 -5.93
N GLU A 300 -10.86 19.10 -6.91
CA GLU A 300 -12.21 19.00 -7.46
C GLU A 300 -13.23 18.59 -6.38
N VAL A 301 -12.88 17.59 -5.57
CA VAL A 301 -13.70 17.12 -4.45
C VAL A 301 -13.87 18.19 -3.37
N ASP A 302 -12.82 18.90 -2.97
CA ASP A 302 -12.90 19.95 -1.94
C ASP A 302 -13.76 21.13 -2.39
N SER A 303 -13.67 21.50 -3.67
CA SER A 303 -14.55 22.49 -4.29
C SER A 303 -16.02 22.04 -4.25
N ALA A 304 -16.30 20.78 -4.57
CA ALA A 304 -17.64 20.20 -4.52
C ALA A 304 -18.20 20.13 -3.08
N ILE A 305 -17.38 19.73 -2.10
CA ILE A 305 -17.74 19.71 -0.68
C ILE A 305 -18.07 21.11 -0.19
N SER A 306 -17.24 22.11 -0.51
CA SER A 306 -17.45 23.50 -0.09
C SER A 306 -18.78 24.07 -0.60
N LYS A 307 -19.14 23.77 -1.86
CA LYS A 307 -20.44 24.18 -2.43
C LYS A 307 -21.63 23.51 -1.73
N LEU A 308 -21.49 22.22 -1.41
CA LEU A 308 -22.51 21.46 -0.67
C LEU A 308 -22.66 21.97 0.78
N GLU A 309 -21.57 22.29 1.45
CA GLU A 309 -21.57 22.85 2.81
C GLU A 309 -22.22 24.23 2.86
N ALA A 310 -21.96 25.09 1.86
CA ALA A 310 -22.63 26.38 1.74
C ALA A 310 -24.16 26.22 1.59
N LEU A 311 -24.62 25.22 0.83
CA LEU A 311 -26.04 24.90 0.70
C LEU A 311 -26.63 24.33 1.99
N ALA A 312 -25.87 23.52 2.75
CA ALA A 312 -26.30 23.03 4.06
C ALA A 312 -26.53 24.18 5.05
N THR A 313 -25.61 25.15 5.11
CA THR A 313 -25.74 26.33 5.98
C THR A 313 -26.95 27.19 5.59
N ARG A 314 -27.16 27.41 4.28
CA ARG A 314 -28.35 28.12 3.78
C ARG A 314 -29.64 27.37 4.14
N LEU A 315 -29.62 26.04 4.08
CA LEU A 315 -30.75 25.21 4.45
C LEU A 315 -31.07 25.33 5.94
N ASP A 316 -30.04 25.34 6.80
CA ASP A 316 -30.19 25.50 8.25
C ASP A 316 -30.81 26.87 8.62
N ALA A 317 -30.49 27.93 7.87
CA ALA A 317 -31.10 29.25 8.04
C ALA A 317 -32.52 29.38 7.44
N ALA A 318 -32.94 28.45 6.56
CA ALA A 318 -34.23 28.53 5.89
C ALA A 318 -35.40 28.27 6.86
N THR A 319 -36.36 29.19 6.88
CA THR A 319 -37.57 29.14 7.72
C THR A 319 -38.86 28.99 6.92
N THR A 320 -38.83 29.23 5.60
CA THR A 320 -39.99 29.12 4.73
C THR A 320 -39.93 27.90 3.82
N LYS A 321 -41.10 27.40 3.43
CA LYS A 321 -41.25 26.29 2.48
C LYS A 321 -40.62 26.61 1.12
N ASP A 322 -40.75 27.85 0.65
CA ASP A 322 -40.23 28.26 -0.66
C ASP A 322 -38.69 28.34 -0.67
N ASP A 323 -38.08 28.80 0.44
CA ASP A 323 -36.63 28.78 0.61
C ASP A 323 -36.08 27.35 0.60
N ILE A 324 -36.71 26.44 1.35
CA ILE A 324 -36.32 25.01 1.38
C ILE A 324 -36.43 24.41 -0.03
N LYS A 325 -37.52 24.69 -0.76
CA LYS A 325 -37.72 24.19 -2.11
C LYS A 325 -36.68 24.72 -3.08
N LYS A 326 -36.34 26.00 -3.00
CA LYS A 326 -35.29 26.62 -3.82
C LYS A 326 -33.94 25.97 -3.57
N ILE A 327 -33.55 25.83 -2.30
CA ILE A 327 -32.28 25.18 -1.91
C ILE A 327 -32.26 23.73 -2.37
N ALA A 328 -33.35 22.98 -2.18
CA ALA A 328 -33.44 21.60 -2.64
C ALA A 328 -33.25 21.47 -4.18
N SER A 329 -33.75 22.44 -4.95
CA SER A 329 -33.53 22.51 -6.40
C SER A 329 -32.07 22.82 -6.75
N GLU A 330 -31.44 23.74 -6.04
CA GLU A 330 -30.02 24.07 -6.20
C GLU A 330 -29.13 22.86 -5.86
N VAL A 331 -29.42 22.15 -4.77
CA VAL A 331 -28.75 20.89 -4.39
C VAL A 331 -28.91 19.83 -5.48
N ALA A 332 -30.12 19.67 -6.02
CA ALA A 332 -30.37 18.68 -7.07
C ALA A 332 -29.60 19.00 -8.37
N SER A 333 -29.51 20.28 -8.74
CA SER A 333 -28.72 20.73 -9.89
C SER A 333 -27.23 20.49 -9.65
N LEU A 334 -26.70 20.94 -8.52
CA LEU A 334 -25.29 20.77 -8.18
C LEU A 334 -24.89 19.30 -8.10
N TRP A 335 -25.73 18.46 -7.50
CA TRP A 335 -25.46 17.02 -7.41
C TRP A 335 -25.44 16.34 -8.78
N LYS A 336 -26.24 16.80 -9.74
CA LYS A 336 -26.23 16.25 -11.10
C LYS A 336 -24.87 16.41 -11.77
N ASP A 337 -24.20 17.53 -11.51
CA ASP A 337 -22.88 17.84 -12.08
C ASP A 337 -21.77 17.11 -11.29
N ILE A 338 -21.76 17.27 -9.96
CA ILE A 338 -20.81 16.61 -9.05
C ILE A 338 -20.79 15.09 -9.26
N LYS A 339 -21.95 14.47 -9.47
CA LYS A 339 -22.08 13.02 -9.56
C LYS A 339 -21.27 12.42 -10.71
N GLU A 340 -21.19 13.11 -11.85
CA GLU A 340 -20.46 12.60 -13.00
C GLU A 340 -18.95 12.79 -12.84
N ASP A 341 -18.53 13.88 -12.20
CA ASP A 341 -17.14 14.09 -11.78
C ASP A 341 -16.70 13.02 -10.77
N ALA A 342 -17.51 12.80 -9.72
CA ALA A 342 -17.24 11.80 -8.69
C ALA A 342 -17.08 10.38 -9.27
N LYS A 343 -17.86 10.01 -10.29
CA LYS A 343 -17.71 8.72 -10.97
C LYS A 343 -16.40 8.64 -11.74
N ARG A 344 -16.03 9.68 -12.48
CA ARG A 344 -14.76 9.75 -13.22
C ARG A 344 -13.58 9.62 -12.26
N ASP A 345 -13.60 10.35 -11.15
CA ASP A 345 -12.52 10.36 -10.18
C ASP A 345 -12.37 9.01 -9.47
N ALA A 346 -13.49 8.41 -9.08
CA ALA A 346 -13.50 7.04 -8.57
C ALA A 346 -12.92 6.05 -9.61
N ALA A 347 -13.30 6.19 -10.88
CA ALA A 347 -12.79 5.34 -11.96
C ALA A 347 -11.28 5.48 -12.14
N LYS A 348 -10.70 6.69 -12.06
CA LYS A 348 -9.24 6.91 -12.12
C LYS A 348 -8.52 6.12 -11.02
N VAL A 349 -9.01 6.16 -9.79
CA VAL A 349 -8.42 5.43 -8.65
C VAL A 349 -8.50 3.91 -8.85
N VAL A 350 -9.64 3.40 -9.33
CA VAL A 350 -9.83 1.97 -9.57
C VAL A 350 -8.95 1.48 -10.72
N VAL A 351 -8.87 2.22 -11.83
CA VAL A 351 -8.03 1.89 -12.98
C VAL A 351 -6.56 1.77 -12.59
N GLY A 352 -6.04 2.71 -11.78
CA GLY A 352 -4.68 2.63 -11.24
C GLY A 352 -4.47 1.37 -10.38
N THR A 353 -5.45 1.05 -9.53
CA THR A 353 -5.40 -0.15 -8.68
C THR A 353 -5.38 -1.45 -9.50
N VAL A 354 -6.26 -1.58 -10.49
CA VAL A 354 -6.32 -2.75 -11.38
C VAL A 354 -5.04 -2.87 -12.20
N GLY A 355 -4.54 -1.76 -12.74
CA GLY A 355 -3.26 -1.73 -13.46
C GLY A 355 -2.09 -2.25 -12.62
N ASN A 356 -2.03 -1.89 -11.33
CA ASN A 356 -1.04 -2.44 -10.41
C ASN A 356 -1.19 -3.97 -10.21
N VAL A 357 -2.42 -4.47 -10.06
CA VAL A 357 -2.65 -5.92 -9.93
C VAL A 357 -2.21 -6.67 -11.20
N VAL A 358 -2.47 -6.11 -12.39
CA VAL A 358 -1.96 -6.65 -13.66
C VAL A 358 -0.43 -6.69 -13.64
N LYS A 359 0.26 -5.59 -13.33
CA LYS A 359 1.73 -5.54 -13.26
C LYS A 359 2.30 -6.60 -12.32
N ARG A 360 1.70 -6.77 -11.14
CA ARG A 360 2.13 -7.78 -10.16
C ARG A 360 1.90 -9.20 -10.67
N ALA A 361 0.82 -9.43 -11.40
CA ALA A 361 0.53 -10.72 -12.01
C ALA A 361 1.52 -11.05 -13.14
N GLU A 362 1.86 -10.09 -14.00
CA GLU A 362 2.91 -10.24 -15.03
C GLU A 362 4.27 -10.58 -14.40
N HIS A 363 4.68 -9.84 -13.37
CA HIS A 363 5.93 -10.11 -12.66
C HIS A 363 5.94 -11.48 -11.98
N LEU A 364 4.81 -11.91 -11.40
CA LEU A 364 4.70 -13.21 -10.72
C LEU A 364 4.91 -14.39 -11.67
N GLU A 365 4.55 -14.25 -12.94
CA GLU A 365 4.73 -15.28 -13.95
C GLU A 365 6.19 -15.73 -14.07
N GLY A 366 7.14 -14.78 -14.07
CA GLY A 366 8.57 -15.10 -14.09
C GLY A 366 8.99 -15.95 -12.89
N LYS A 367 8.41 -15.73 -11.71
CA LYS A 367 8.67 -16.55 -10.52
C LYS A 367 8.07 -17.96 -10.63
N LEU A 368 6.92 -18.09 -11.29
CA LEU A 368 6.35 -19.40 -11.60
C LEU A 368 7.27 -20.16 -12.55
N ASP A 369 7.76 -19.52 -13.61
CA ASP A 369 8.69 -20.13 -14.57
C ASP A 369 10.01 -20.56 -13.91
N CYS A 370 10.56 -19.76 -13.00
CA CYS A 370 11.71 -20.15 -12.19
C CYS A 370 11.44 -21.39 -11.32
N ALA A 371 10.28 -21.44 -10.65
CA ALA A 371 9.94 -22.58 -9.81
C ALA A 371 9.71 -23.85 -10.64
N VAL A 372 9.11 -23.72 -11.81
CA VAL A 372 8.89 -24.84 -12.74
C VAL A 372 10.20 -25.33 -13.34
N LEU A 373 11.13 -24.45 -13.71
CA LEU A 373 12.46 -24.84 -14.17
C LEU A 373 13.16 -25.74 -13.15
N SER A 374 13.11 -25.35 -11.88
CA SER A 374 13.66 -26.13 -10.77
C SER A 374 13.04 -27.53 -10.65
N LEU A 375 11.76 -27.71 -10.99
CA LEU A 375 11.08 -29.00 -10.94
C LEU A 375 11.50 -29.89 -12.12
N GLU A 376 11.59 -29.33 -13.32
CA GLU A 376 12.04 -30.06 -14.52
C GLU A 376 13.45 -30.61 -14.37
N GLU A 377 14.34 -29.86 -13.71
CA GLU A 377 15.71 -30.29 -13.47
C GLU A 377 15.79 -31.49 -12.53
N GLN A 378 14.85 -31.56 -11.58
CA GLN A 378 14.65 -32.70 -10.70
C GLN A 378 13.99 -33.90 -11.42
N GLY A 379 13.68 -33.75 -12.71
CA GLY A 379 13.05 -34.79 -13.53
C GLY A 379 11.55 -34.94 -13.27
N ILE A 380 10.92 -33.92 -12.69
CA ILE A 380 9.48 -33.91 -12.43
C ILE A 380 8.75 -33.44 -13.70
N ASP A 381 7.67 -34.13 -14.06
CA ASP A 381 6.80 -33.71 -15.16
C ASP A 381 6.01 -32.46 -14.76
N VAL A 382 6.10 -31.42 -15.59
CA VAL A 382 5.48 -30.11 -15.36
C VAL A 382 4.47 -29.72 -16.43
N ALA A 383 4.15 -30.61 -17.38
CA ALA A 383 3.27 -30.29 -18.52
C ALA A 383 1.91 -29.72 -18.08
N GLY A 384 1.32 -30.30 -17.01
CA GLY A 384 0.07 -29.80 -16.42
C GLY A 384 0.20 -28.41 -15.80
N ILE A 385 1.31 -28.14 -15.11
CA ILE A 385 1.59 -26.84 -14.49
C ILE A 385 1.80 -25.79 -15.59
N ASP A 386 2.52 -26.15 -16.65
CA ASP A 386 2.78 -25.27 -17.79
C ASP A 386 1.51 -24.83 -18.51
N SER A 387 0.60 -25.77 -18.76
CA SER A 387 -0.70 -25.45 -19.37
C SER A 387 -1.45 -24.42 -18.53
N LYS A 388 -1.44 -24.56 -17.20
CA LYS A 388 -2.10 -23.61 -16.31
C LYS A 388 -1.42 -22.24 -16.28
N ILE A 389 -0.09 -22.19 -16.36
CA ILE A 389 0.64 -20.92 -16.45
C ILE A 389 0.33 -20.21 -17.77
N ASP A 390 0.14 -20.96 -18.87
CA ASP A 390 -0.27 -20.36 -20.15
C ASP A 390 -1.68 -19.75 -20.09
N ASP A 391 -2.61 -20.45 -19.44
CA ASP A 391 -3.97 -19.96 -19.21
C ASP A 391 -3.97 -18.73 -18.29
N PHE A 392 -3.15 -18.76 -17.24
CA PHE A 392 -2.91 -17.61 -16.36
C PHE A 392 -2.37 -16.41 -17.15
N SER A 393 -1.31 -16.61 -17.93
CA SER A 393 -0.68 -15.57 -18.76
C SER A 393 -1.68 -14.97 -19.75
N SER A 394 -2.50 -15.81 -20.37
CA SER A 394 -3.55 -15.39 -21.32
C SER A 394 -4.63 -14.53 -20.65
N LEU A 395 -5.07 -14.91 -19.45
CA LEU A 395 -6.03 -14.11 -18.67
C LEU A 395 -5.44 -12.77 -18.24
N VAL A 396 -4.17 -12.73 -17.80
CA VAL A 396 -3.48 -11.50 -17.42
C VAL A 396 -3.32 -10.57 -18.63
N ALA A 397 -2.90 -11.10 -19.78
CA ALA A 397 -2.80 -10.32 -21.02
C ALA A 397 -4.16 -9.75 -21.47
N SER A 398 -5.22 -10.54 -21.36
CA SER A 398 -6.57 -10.07 -21.71
C SER A 398 -7.12 -9.05 -20.69
N ALA A 399 -6.75 -9.16 -19.40
CA ALA A 399 -7.09 -8.15 -18.40
C ALA A 399 -6.32 -6.84 -18.64
N LYS A 400 -5.07 -6.94 -19.08
CA LYS A 400 -4.24 -5.80 -19.46
C LYS A 400 -4.86 -5.02 -20.62
N GLU A 401 -5.30 -5.69 -21.67
CA GLU A 401 -5.96 -5.04 -22.81
C GLU A 401 -7.21 -4.24 -22.39
N ASP A 402 -8.06 -4.82 -21.53
CA ASP A 402 -9.25 -4.15 -21.00
C ASP A 402 -8.86 -2.90 -20.19
N TYR A 403 -7.88 -3.05 -19.27
CA TYR A 403 -7.42 -1.95 -18.41
C TYR A 403 -6.78 -0.82 -19.24
N GLU A 404 -5.96 -1.13 -20.24
CA GLU A 404 -5.32 -0.13 -21.11
C GLU A 404 -6.36 0.63 -21.92
N THR A 405 -7.38 -0.07 -22.41
CA THR A 405 -8.50 0.54 -23.12
C THR A 405 -9.33 1.42 -22.20
N ALA A 406 -9.62 0.96 -20.98
CA ALA A 406 -10.35 1.72 -19.96
C ALA A 406 -9.63 3.02 -19.60
N ARG A 407 -8.30 2.97 -19.52
CA ARG A 407 -7.45 4.13 -19.27
C ARG A 407 -7.50 5.16 -20.41
N LYS A 408 -7.46 4.71 -21.66
CA LYS A 408 -7.58 5.61 -22.83
C LYS A 408 -8.89 6.39 -22.79
N TYR A 409 -10.01 5.70 -22.52
CA TYR A 409 -11.31 6.37 -22.35
C TYR A 409 -11.31 7.41 -21.22
N LEU A 410 -10.63 7.16 -20.09
CA LEU A 410 -10.51 8.16 -19.02
C LEU A 410 -9.63 9.34 -19.37
N ALA A 411 -8.55 9.12 -20.12
CA ALA A 411 -7.67 10.20 -20.58
C ALA A 411 -8.39 11.16 -21.54
N ASP A 412 -9.33 10.64 -22.32
CA ASP A 412 -10.17 11.43 -23.23
C ASP A 412 -11.34 12.12 -22.50
N ALA A 413 -11.79 11.60 -21.34
CA ALA A 413 -12.88 12.16 -20.53
C ALA A 413 -12.44 13.37 -19.65
N LYS A 414 -11.91 14.43 -20.28
CA LYS A 414 -11.27 15.56 -19.57
C LYS A 414 -12.22 16.52 -18.85
N SER A 415 -13.48 16.65 -19.25
CA SER A 415 -14.46 17.48 -18.53
C SER A 415 -15.91 17.04 -18.77
N ASN A 416 -16.80 17.45 -17.86
CA ASN A 416 -18.25 17.26 -18.00
C ASN A 416 -18.88 17.99 -19.22
N ASP A 417 -18.13 18.90 -19.86
CA ASP A 417 -18.56 19.62 -21.05
C ASP A 417 -18.34 18.81 -22.35
N ASP A 418 -17.59 17.72 -22.30
CA ASP A 418 -17.48 16.78 -23.41
C ASP A 418 -18.77 15.95 -23.51
N ALA A 419 -19.43 16.03 -24.67
CA ALA A 419 -20.64 15.27 -24.98
C ALA A 419 -20.48 13.76 -24.75
N ASN A 420 -19.26 13.24 -24.85
CA ASN A 420 -18.93 11.82 -24.71
C ASN A 420 -18.41 11.42 -23.31
N ALA A 421 -18.15 12.37 -22.41
CA ALA A 421 -17.52 12.07 -21.11
C ALA A 421 -18.26 10.97 -20.31
N LYS A 422 -19.60 11.04 -20.29
CA LYS A 422 -20.44 10.05 -19.61
C LYS A 422 -20.36 8.66 -20.23
N ASP A 423 -20.32 8.59 -21.55
CA ASP A 423 -20.18 7.34 -22.29
C ASP A 423 -18.80 6.71 -22.04
N TYR A 424 -17.75 7.53 -22.07
CA TYR A 424 -16.39 7.08 -21.75
C TYR A 424 -16.27 6.54 -20.33
N VAL A 425 -16.79 7.24 -19.31
CA VAL A 425 -16.79 6.74 -17.93
C VAL A 425 -17.56 5.41 -17.82
N THR A 426 -18.68 5.27 -18.53
CA THR A 426 -19.47 4.02 -18.55
C THR A 426 -18.72 2.87 -19.21
N LYS A 427 -18.04 3.14 -20.34
CA LYS A 427 -17.17 2.18 -21.03
C LYS A 427 -15.99 1.78 -20.16
N THR A 428 -15.34 2.72 -19.49
CA THR A 428 -14.29 2.47 -18.50
C THR A 428 -14.77 1.52 -17.41
N HIS A 429 -15.91 1.80 -16.77
CA HIS A 429 -16.46 0.91 -15.74
C HIS A 429 -16.71 -0.51 -16.25
N THR A 430 -17.22 -0.63 -17.48
CA THR A 430 -17.50 -1.93 -18.10
C THR A 430 -16.21 -2.72 -18.32
N LEU A 431 -15.20 -2.09 -18.91
CA LEU A 431 -13.90 -2.70 -19.19
C LEU A 431 -13.16 -3.07 -17.91
N ILE A 432 -13.19 -2.21 -16.89
CA ILE A 432 -12.57 -2.50 -15.60
C ILE A 432 -13.22 -3.70 -14.91
N LYS A 433 -14.55 -3.80 -14.96
CA LYS A 433 -15.25 -4.98 -14.45
C LYS A 433 -14.87 -6.27 -15.19
N GLN A 434 -14.64 -6.19 -16.50
CA GLN A 434 -14.13 -7.31 -17.29
C GLN A 434 -12.70 -7.69 -16.88
N ALA A 435 -11.82 -6.69 -16.72
CA ALA A 435 -10.45 -6.89 -16.25
C ALA A 435 -10.42 -7.54 -14.85
N GLU A 436 -11.24 -7.06 -13.91
CA GLU A 436 -11.39 -7.63 -12.56
C GLU A 436 -11.82 -9.09 -12.61
N ASN A 437 -12.81 -9.44 -13.44
CA ASN A 437 -13.26 -10.83 -13.60
C ASN A 437 -12.15 -11.74 -14.14
N LYS A 438 -11.37 -11.24 -15.12
CA LYS A 438 -10.22 -11.97 -15.69
C LYS A 438 -9.12 -12.15 -14.64
N ILE A 439 -8.83 -11.11 -13.84
CA ILE A 439 -7.88 -11.17 -12.72
C ILE A 439 -8.34 -12.16 -11.65
N GLU A 440 -9.63 -12.21 -11.32
CA GLU A 440 -10.17 -13.16 -10.33
C GLU A 440 -10.00 -14.62 -10.80
N LYS A 441 -10.24 -14.88 -12.09
CA LYS A 441 -9.96 -16.18 -12.72
C LYS A 441 -8.47 -16.50 -12.71
N ALA A 442 -7.62 -15.55 -13.09
CA ALA A 442 -6.17 -15.70 -13.05
C ALA A 442 -5.67 -15.98 -11.62
N HIS A 443 -6.22 -15.30 -10.62
CA HIS A 443 -5.89 -15.53 -9.22
C HIS A 443 -6.32 -16.92 -8.73
N SER A 444 -7.45 -17.44 -9.23
CA SER A 444 -7.90 -18.80 -8.94
C SER A 444 -6.93 -19.84 -9.54
N LEU A 445 -6.54 -19.68 -10.81
CA LEU A 445 -5.51 -20.52 -11.44
C LEU A 445 -4.16 -20.41 -10.72
N LEU A 446 -3.74 -19.21 -10.32
CA LEU A 446 -2.52 -19.01 -9.55
C LEU A 446 -2.50 -19.84 -8.27
N LYS A 447 -3.63 -19.89 -7.53
CA LYS A 447 -3.72 -20.73 -6.31
C LYS A 447 -3.52 -22.21 -6.64
N GLU A 448 -4.05 -22.68 -7.76
CA GLU A 448 -3.87 -24.06 -8.21
C GLU A 448 -2.41 -24.34 -8.61
N ILE A 449 -1.82 -23.47 -9.44
CA ILE A 449 -0.42 -23.56 -9.86
C ILE A 449 0.50 -23.62 -8.65
N VAL A 450 0.34 -22.70 -7.69
CA VAL A 450 1.14 -22.65 -6.47
C VAL A 450 0.98 -23.93 -5.63
N ARG A 451 -0.23 -24.51 -5.57
CA ARG A 451 -0.47 -25.77 -4.85
C ARG A 451 0.23 -26.94 -5.54
N GLU A 452 0.16 -27.03 -6.86
CA GLU A 452 0.81 -28.10 -7.63
C GLU A 452 2.33 -28.01 -7.55
N ILE A 453 2.90 -26.80 -7.68
CA ILE A 453 4.33 -26.57 -7.49
C ILE A 453 4.77 -27.03 -6.09
N LYS A 454 4.03 -26.66 -5.04
CA LYS A 454 4.33 -27.09 -3.67
C LYS A 454 4.20 -28.60 -3.48
N ALA A 455 3.18 -29.22 -4.07
CA ALA A 455 2.97 -30.67 -4.01
C ALA A 455 4.10 -31.44 -4.71
N ALA A 456 4.68 -30.85 -5.76
CA ALA A 456 5.85 -31.36 -6.47
C ALA A 456 7.19 -31.08 -5.74
N GLY A 457 7.17 -30.44 -4.56
CA GLY A 457 8.38 -30.10 -3.81
C GLY A 457 9.09 -28.82 -4.28
N GLY A 458 8.45 -28.03 -5.14
CA GLY A 458 8.93 -26.74 -5.62
C GLY A 458 8.66 -25.60 -4.64
N ASP A 459 9.47 -24.54 -4.74
CA ASP A 459 9.37 -23.38 -3.86
C ASP A 459 9.58 -22.06 -4.64
N ILE A 460 8.48 -21.32 -4.81
CA ILE A 460 8.45 -20.05 -5.54
C ILE A 460 9.17 -18.94 -4.76
N SER A 461 9.33 -19.06 -3.44
CA SER A 461 9.99 -18.02 -2.63
C SER A 461 11.48 -17.91 -2.89
N LYS A 462 12.09 -18.96 -3.46
CA LYS A 462 13.50 -18.98 -3.88
C LYS A 462 13.72 -18.29 -5.22
N CYS A 463 12.65 -17.90 -5.91
CA CYS A 463 12.74 -17.26 -7.22
C CYS A 463 12.78 -15.73 -7.09
N GLY A 464 13.91 -15.14 -7.53
CA GLY A 464 14.17 -13.69 -7.50
C GLY A 464 15.29 -13.24 -6.55
N ALA A 465 16.07 -14.17 -5.99
CA ALA A 465 17.27 -13.90 -5.19
C ALA A 465 18.59 -14.10 -5.98
N ASP A 466 18.49 -14.60 -7.22
CA ASP A 466 19.62 -15.22 -7.93
C ASP A 466 19.93 -14.54 -9.28
N ASP A 467 19.39 -13.33 -9.53
CA ASP A 467 19.81 -12.57 -10.71
C ASP A 467 21.22 -12.01 -10.42
N GLU A 468 22.26 -12.72 -10.89
CA GLU A 468 23.69 -12.44 -10.71
C GLU A 468 24.17 -11.06 -11.22
N THR A 469 23.29 -10.11 -11.49
CA THR A 469 23.61 -8.82 -12.13
C THR A 469 23.09 -7.57 -11.41
N GLY A 470 22.49 -7.65 -10.22
CA GLY A 470 22.02 -6.44 -9.52
C GLY A 470 21.98 -6.57 -8.00
N SER A 471 22.19 -5.47 -7.29
CA SER A 471 22.05 -5.43 -5.82
C SER A 471 20.70 -5.96 -5.37
N ASP A 472 20.64 -6.49 -4.14
CA ASP A 472 19.49 -7.17 -3.50
C ASP A 472 18.14 -6.40 -3.60
N ASP A 473 18.17 -5.10 -3.93
CA ASP A 473 17.04 -4.17 -3.99
C ASP A 473 16.61 -3.69 -5.40
N ARG A 474 17.26 -4.11 -6.49
CA ARG A 474 16.93 -3.66 -7.86
C ARG A 474 16.45 -4.78 -8.77
N GLU A 475 15.67 -4.41 -9.79
CA GLU A 475 15.09 -5.35 -10.76
C GLU A 475 14.76 -4.69 -12.10
N TYR A 476 14.80 -5.45 -13.18
CA TYR A 476 14.51 -4.96 -14.53
C TYR A 476 13.02 -5.04 -14.87
N VAL A 477 12.49 -3.94 -15.42
CA VAL A 477 11.13 -3.86 -15.96
C VAL A 477 11.17 -3.47 -17.44
N VAL A 478 10.21 -3.99 -18.20
CA VAL A 478 10.00 -3.60 -19.60
C VAL A 478 9.17 -2.32 -19.63
N VAL A 479 9.69 -1.29 -20.28
CA VAL A 479 9.06 0.03 -20.44
C VAL A 479 9.06 0.44 -21.91
N ASP A 480 8.18 1.37 -22.28
CA ASP A 480 8.19 2.00 -23.60
C ASP A 480 9.37 2.99 -23.76
N ASP A 481 9.69 3.36 -25.00
CA ASP A 481 10.87 4.15 -25.38
C ASP A 481 10.93 5.55 -24.75
N ASP A 482 9.77 6.14 -24.43
CA ASP A 482 9.67 7.40 -23.69
C ASP A 482 9.99 7.25 -22.18
N GLY A 483 10.39 6.06 -21.74
CA GLY A 483 10.69 5.74 -20.34
C GLY A 483 9.43 5.57 -19.48
N SER A 484 8.27 5.63 -20.13
CA SER A 484 6.98 5.36 -19.54
C SER A 484 6.81 3.85 -19.57
N VAL A 485 6.46 3.19 -18.44
CA VAL A 485 6.11 1.76 -18.49
C VAL A 485 5.04 1.61 -19.58
N ALA A 486 4.96 0.53 -20.34
CA ALA A 486 3.90 0.30 -21.35
C ALA A 486 2.44 0.35 -20.81
N ILE A 487 2.30 0.74 -19.54
CA ILE A 487 1.16 0.82 -18.66
C ILE A 487 1.20 2.18 -17.91
N ASP A 488 1.92 3.23 -18.37
CA ASP A 488 1.94 4.56 -17.74
C ASP A 488 2.54 5.69 -18.60
N PRO A 489 1.80 6.59 -19.27
CA PRO A 489 2.38 7.83 -19.76
C PRO A 489 2.55 8.82 -18.60
N ARG A 490 3.81 8.97 -18.16
CA ARG A 490 4.46 10.17 -17.58
C ARG A 490 4.25 10.43 -16.08
N PRO A 491 5.11 11.29 -15.47
CA PRO A 491 6.54 11.47 -15.63
C PRO A 491 7.27 10.80 -14.44
N VAL A 492 8.55 10.44 -14.60
CA VAL A 492 9.44 10.33 -13.43
C VAL A 492 9.29 11.61 -12.62
N PRO A 493 9.12 11.55 -11.28
CA PRO A 493 9.03 12.76 -10.47
C PRO A 493 10.24 13.62 -10.80
N ILE A 494 9.99 14.79 -11.39
CA ILE A 494 11.03 15.80 -11.53
C ILE A 494 11.45 16.12 -10.11
N LEU A 495 12.64 15.68 -9.71
CA LEU A 495 13.23 16.09 -8.45
C LEU A 495 13.33 17.62 -8.49
N GLY A 496 12.60 18.29 -7.59
CA GLY A 496 12.56 19.76 -7.50
C GLY A 496 11.27 20.45 -7.96
N GLY A 497 10.15 19.75 -8.13
CA GLY A 497 8.82 20.32 -8.39
C GLY A 497 7.89 20.45 -7.18
N ASP A 498 8.38 20.25 -5.96
CA ASP A 498 7.62 20.27 -4.71
C ASP A 498 7.68 21.64 -4.01
N GLU A 499 7.42 22.69 -4.78
CA GLU A 499 7.28 24.05 -4.25
C GLU A 499 5.98 24.14 -3.43
N ASP A 500 6.09 24.56 -2.16
CA ASP A 500 4.94 24.93 -1.34
C ASP A 500 4.35 26.29 -1.78
N GLU A 501 3.28 26.76 -1.13
CA GLU A 501 2.62 28.05 -1.42
C GLU A 501 3.55 29.27 -1.32
N HIS A 502 4.73 29.10 -0.73
CA HIS A 502 5.77 30.12 -0.58
C HIS A 502 6.97 29.91 -1.52
N GLY A 503 6.92 28.90 -2.40
CA GLY A 503 7.99 28.56 -3.34
C GLY A 503 9.12 27.71 -2.73
N CYS A 504 8.94 27.15 -1.53
CA CYS A 504 9.98 26.36 -0.87
C CYS A 504 9.94 24.89 -1.29
N LYS A 505 11.12 24.33 -1.62
CA LYS A 505 11.28 22.94 -2.07
C LYS A 505 11.70 22.02 -0.92
N ALA A 506 10.76 21.27 -0.37
CA ALA A 506 11.00 20.36 0.76
C ALA A 506 12.01 19.24 0.43
N SER A 507 12.07 18.82 -0.84
CA SER A 507 12.98 17.80 -1.38
C SER A 507 14.43 18.27 -1.39
N ALA A 508 14.65 19.58 -1.54
CA ALA A 508 15.94 20.23 -1.32
C ALA A 508 16.14 20.66 0.14
N GLY A 509 15.23 20.26 1.03
CA GLY A 509 15.21 20.50 2.48
C GLY A 509 14.95 21.93 2.91
N TYR A 510 14.36 22.73 2.03
CA TYR A 510 13.90 24.06 2.38
C TYR A 510 12.53 23.99 3.07
N THR A 511 12.34 24.84 4.07
CA THR A 511 11.09 25.03 4.79
C THR A 511 10.84 26.52 4.89
N TRP A 512 9.59 26.94 4.66
CA TRP A 512 9.22 28.36 4.80
C TRP A 512 9.41 28.84 6.23
N CYS A 513 10.13 29.94 6.40
CA CYS A 513 10.26 30.61 7.67
C CYS A 513 9.51 31.94 7.68
N ALA A 514 8.35 31.97 8.34
CA ALA A 514 7.51 33.17 8.42
C ALA A 514 8.23 34.39 9.02
N ALA A 515 9.17 34.15 9.95
CA ALA A 515 9.93 35.22 10.60
C ALA A 515 10.95 35.91 9.68
N LYS A 516 11.49 35.18 8.69
CA LYS A 516 12.44 35.72 7.70
C LYS A 516 11.82 36.00 6.33
N LYS A 517 10.60 35.50 6.10
CA LYS A 517 9.91 35.52 4.80
C LYS A 517 10.76 34.92 3.68
N GLU A 518 11.50 33.85 4.00
CA GLU A 518 12.35 33.14 3.05
C GLU A 518 12.33 31.62 3.33
N CYS A 519 12.69 30.86 2.31
CA CYS A 519 12.86 29.41 2.39
C CYS A 519 14.23 29.09 2.99
N ILE A 520 14.28 28.43 4.13
CA ILE A 520 15.53 28.10 4.82
C ILE A 520 15.69 26.60 5.02
N ARG A 521 16.93 26.15 5.18
CA ARG A 521 17.25 24.80 5.66
C ARG A 521 17.46 24.85 7.16
N ASN A 522 16.59 24.20 7.92
CA ASN A 522 16.61 24.29 9.40
C ASN A 522 17.93 23.84 10.05
N TRP A 523 18.76 23.05 9.36
CA TRP A 523 20.09 22.64 9.83
C TRP A 523 21.23 23.59 9.45
N GLU A 524 21.04 24.48 8.46
CA GLU A 524 21.98 25.54 8.09
C GLU A 524 21.61 26.88 8.74
N THR A 525 20.32 27.10 9.01
CA THR A 525 19.80 28.35 9.54
C THR A 525 18.56 28.06 10.40
N GLU A 526 18.60 28.41 11.68
CA GLU A 526 17.43 28.27 12.58
C GLU A 526 16.33 29.28 12.20
N CYS A 527 15.07 28.82 12.08
CA CYS A 527 13.90 29.68 11.80
C CYS A 527 13.53 30.61 12.96
N LEU A 528 14.11 30.39 14.14
CA LEU A 528 13.83 31.20 15.31
C LEU A 528 14.62 32.50 15.20
N VAL A 529 13.92 33.61 15.00
CA VAL A 529 14.43 34.89 15.47
C VAL A 529 14.41 34.80 17.00
N LYS A 530 15.50 34.28 17.59
CA LYS A 530 15.79 34.49 19.01
C LYS A 530 15.98 35.99 19.17
N LYS A 531 14.89 36.72 19.37
CA LYS A 531 14.95 38.10 19.82
C LYS A 531 15.59 38.05 21.20
N SER A 532 16.81 38.57 21.28
CA SER A 532 17.54 38.63 22.54
C SER A 532 16.77 39.51 23.52
N CYS A 533 16.59 39.04 24.74
CA CYS A 533 16.12 39.90 25.82
C CYS A 533 17.28 40.78 26.29
N SER A 534 16.96 41.98 26.76
CA SER A 534 17.91 42.91 27.40
C SER A 534 17.64 43.03 28.90
N GLU A 535 16.40 42.85 29.32
CA GLU A 535 15.96 42.86 30.72
C GLU A 535 14.95 41.74 31.02
N ASP A 536 14.73 41.44 32.31
CA ASP A 536 13.83 40.35 32.73
C ASP A 536 12.37 40.59 32.27
N SER A 537 11.96 41.86 32.13
CA SER A 537 10.63 42.27 31.63
C SER A 537 10.35 41.79 30.21
N ASP A 538 11.39 41.63 29.37
CA ASP A 538 11.24 41.18 27.99
C ASP A 538 10.80 39.71 27.89
N CYS A 539 10.86 38.97 29.01
CA CYS A 539 10.64 37.53 29.06
C CYS A 539 9.33 37.16 29.74
N VAL A 540 8.49 36.42 29.02
CA VAL A 540 7.18 35.95 29.53
C VAL A 540 7.10 34.43 29.59
N ARG A 541 6.34 33.92 30.55
CA ARG A 541 6.09 32.48 30.74
C ARG A 541 5.00 32.01 29.78
N VAL A 542 5.29 30.95 29.03
CA VAL A 542 4.33 30.28 28.14
C VAL A 542 4.38 28.77 28.36
N ASN A 543 3.32 28.05 27.97
CA ASN A 543 3.33 26.59 28.02
C ASN A 543 4.35 26.06 27.00
N ALA A 544 5.22 25.14 27.42
CA ALA A 544 6.21 24.56 26.52
C ALA A 544 5.62 23.49 25.58
N GLY A 545 4.37 23.09 25.81
CA GLY A 545 3.63 22.10 25.02
C GLY A 545 2.12 22.19 25.25
N CYS A 546 1.38 21.20 24.79
CA CYS A 546 -0.09 21.22 24.80
C CYS A 546 -0.73 21.32 26.19
N CYS A 547 -0.07 20.79 27.21
CA CYS A 547 -0.55 20.81 28.58
C CYS A 547 0.28 21.77 29.42
N GLY A 548 -0.40 22.54 30.27
CA GLY A 548 0.22 23.44 31.24
C GLY A 548 0.51 22.75 32.56
N CYS A 549 1.09 23.51 33.50
CA CYS A 549 1.47 23.00 34.82
C CYS A 549 0.30 22.42 35.65
N GLY A 550 -0.92 22.91 35.46
CA GLY A 550 -2.12 22.36 36.11
C GLY A 550 -2.63 21.05 35.52
N ALA A 551 -2.00 20.54 34.44
CA ALA A 551 -2.43 19.35 33.72
C ALA A 551 -1.24 18.47 33.27
N GLY A 552 -0.24 18.34 34.14
CA GLY A 552 0.91 17.44 33.97
C GLY A 552 1.99 17.94 33.00
N GLY A 553 1.91 19.20 32.54
CA GLY A 553 2.85 19.80 31.61
C GLY A 553 3.88 20.73 32.24
N LYS A 554 4.58 21.50 31.41
CA LYS A 554 5.68 22.38 31.85
C LYS A 554 5.61 23.73 31.13
N VAL A 555 6.30 24.72 31.68
CA VAL A 555 6.39 26.05 31.08
C VAL A 555 7.80 26.39 30.65
N MET A 556 7.91 27.33 29.73
CA MET A 556 9.18 27.89 29.27
C MET A 556 9.07 29.41 29.18
N ALA A 557 10.22 30.09 29.04
CA ALA A 557 10.26 31.53 28.84
C ALA A 557 10.51 31.86 27.37
N VAL A 558 9.76 32.81 26.84
CA VAL A 558 9.96 33.38 25.49
C VAL A 558 9.95 34.89 25.58
N HIS A 559 10.50 35.57 24.57
CA HIS A 559 10.40 37.02 24.47
C HIS A 559 8.93 37.43 24.29
N GLU A 560 8.49 38.53 24.90
CA GLU A 560 7.09 39.00 24.90
C GLU A 560 6.47 39.09 23.50
N ASP A 561 7.19 39.67 22.52
CA ASP A 561 6.76 39.77 21.14
C ASP A 561 6.43 38.42 20.45
N ASN A 562 7.02 37.33 20.94
CA ASN A 562 6.81 36.00 20.38
C ASN A 562 5.74 35.21 21.15
N ALA A 563 5.22 35.75 22.25
CA ALA A 563 4.34 35.03 23.15
C ALA A 563 2.99 34.70 22.52
N ASP A 564 2.40 35.63 21.76
CA ASP A 564 1.08 35.43 21.16
C ASP A 564 1.14 34.49 19.97
N MET A 565 2.18 34.63 19.13
CA MET A 565 2.46 33.66 18.06
C MET A 565 2.64 32.24 18.63
N TRP A 566 3.35 32.11 19.75
CA TRP A 566 3.54 30.82 20.42
C TRP A 566 2.22 30.26 20.97
N LYS A 567 1.39 31.08 21.60
CA LYS A 567 0.07 30.65 22.11
C LYS A 567 -0.84 30.20 20.96
N GLU A 568 -0.85 30.91 19.83
CA GLU A 568 -1.64 30.54 18.66
C GLU A 568 -1.18 29.22 18.03
N ASP A 569 0.13 29.01 17.91
CA ASP A 569 0.70 27.76 17.38
C ASP A 569 0.36 26.56 18.28
N ILE A 570 0.48 26.73 19.61
CA ILE A 570 0.06 25.71 20.58
C ILE A 570 -1.46 25.45 20.49
N ALA A 571 -2.29 26.49 20.41
CA ALA A 571 -3.74 26.33 20.28
C ALA A 571 -4.14 25.56 19.00
N LYS A 572 -3.44 25.79 17.88
CA LYS A 572 -3.66 25.05 16.62
C LYS A 572 -3.18 23.60 16.70
N ARG A 573 -1.96 23.36 17.19
CA ARG A 573 -1.37 22.00 17.27
C ARG A 573 -2.07 21.10 18.28
N CYS A 574 -2.65 21.69 19.31
CA CYS A 574 -3.22 20.97 20.45
C CYS A 574 -4.77 20.92 20.42
N ALA A 575 -5.39 21.37 19.33
CA ALA A 575 -6.83 21.33 19.15
C ALA A 575 -7.36 19.88 19.21
N GLY A 576 -8.22 19.61 20.20
CA GLY A 576 -8.82 18.29 20.42
C GLY A 576 -8.00 17.33 21.29
N MET A 577 -6.84 17.75 21.82
CA MET A 577 -6.03 16.94 22.73
C MET A 577 -6.53 17.09 24.18
N MET A 578 -6.76 15.96 24.88
CA MET A 578 -7.12 15.98 26.30
C MET A 578 -5.86 15.96 27.18
N CYS A 579 -5.77 16.91 28.12
CA CYS A 579 -4.71 16.92 29.11
C CYS A 579 -5.11 16.12 30.38
N PRO A 580 -4.18 15.39 31.00
CA PRO A 580 -4.43 14.69 32.26
C PRO A 580 -4.77 15.66 33.40
N THR A 581 -5.69 15.29 34.28
CA THR A 581 -6.05 16.09 35.47
C THR A 581 -5.09 15.83 36.65
N VAL A 582 -3.79 16.03 36.43
CA VAL A 582 -2.74 15.90 37.45
C VAL A 582 -1.89 17.17 37.47
N MET A 583 -1.48 17.64 38.65
CA MET A 583 -0.54 18.76 38.74
C MET A 583 0.87 18.29 38.38
N SER A 584 1.59 19.11 37.62
CA SER A 584 2.96 18.81 37.22
C SER A 584 3.95 19.09 38.35
N ASN A 585 4.89 18.17 38.55
CA ASN A 585 6.03 18.35 39.45
C ASN A 585 7.26 18.90 38.72
N ASP A 586 7.11 19.36 37.47
CA ASP A 586 8.21 19.93 36.70
C ASP A 586 8.71 21.24 37.36
N PRO A 587 10.03 21.39 37.60
CA PRO A 587 10.58 22.58 38.27
C PRO A 587 10.21 23.90 37.58
N SER A 588 9.99 23.91 36.27
CA SER A 588 9.61 25.13 35.55
C SER A 588 8.28 25.73 36.04
N CYS A 589 7.41 24.91 36.63
CA CYS A 589 6.08 25.33 37.07
C CYS A 589 6.12 26.31 38.26
N SER A 590 7.16 26.24 39.08
CA SER A 590 7.42 27.18 40.19
C SER A 590 8.43 28.28 39.85
N GLY A 591 9.11 28.20 38.70
CA GLY A 591 10.12 29.19 38.29
C GLY A 591 9.55 30.43 37.58
N THR A 592 10.33 31.52 37.59
CA THR A 592 10.02 32.81 36.95
C THR A 592 10.80 32.99 35.67
N ALA A 593 10.22 33.67 34.66
CA ALA A 593 10.94 34.02 33.44
C ALA A 593 11.96 35.14 33.73
N LYS A 594 13.20 34.95 33.29
CA LYS A 594 14.31 35.90 33.41
C LYS A 594 15.17 35.93 32.16
N CYS A 595 15.80 37.06 31.91
CA CYS A 595 16.79 37.22 30.88
C CYS A 595 18.17 36.81 31.38
N ILE A 596 18.67 35.66 30.92
CA ILE A 596 19.97 35.14 31.32
C ILE A 596 20.85 35.00 30.08
N ASN A 597 21.93 35.76 30.01
CA ASN A 597 22.84 35.83 28.87
C ASN A 597 22.10 36.16 27.55
N ASN A 598 21.28 37.21 27.57
CA ASN A 598 20.47 37.67 26.44
C ASN A 598 19.45 36.63 25.91
N VAL A 599 19.09 35.64 26.73
CA VAL A 599 18.13 34.59 26.40
C VAL A 599 17.12 34.42 27.53
N CYS A 600 15.84 34.42 27.20
CA CYS A 600 14.77 34.14 28.16
C CYS A 600 14.84 32.70 28.67
N LYS A 601 14.94 32.53 30.00
CA LYS A 601 14.97 31.25 30.70
C LYS A 601 14.07 31.27 31.93
N ILE A 602 13.68 30.10 32.42
CA ILE A 602 12.96 29.97 33.69
C ILE A 602 13.96 29.71 34.81
N GLU A 603 13.97 30.55 35.84
CA GLU A 603 14.84 30.44 37.02
C GLU A 603 14.01 30.26 38.31
N GLY A 604 14.50 29.47 39.27
CA GLY A 604 13.92 29.38 40.64
C GLY A 604 12.96 28.21 40.92
N GLY A 605 12.91 27.18 40.08
CA GLY A 605 12.03 26.03 40.28
C GLY A 605 12.50 25.04 41.34
N THR A 606 11.83 24.95 42.50
CA THR A 606 11.99 23.82 43.42
C THR A 606 10.98 22.72 43.09
N ALA A 607 11.45 21.49 42.94
CA ALA A 607 10.58 20.32 42.82
C ALA A 607 9.82 20.13 44.14
N GLY A 608 8.49 20.10 44.08
CA GLY A 608 7.63 20.01 45.26
C GLY A 608 7.97 18.80 46.14
N GLY A 609 8.45 19.07 47.35
CA GLY A 609 8.65 18.10 48.42
C GLY A 609 8.59 18.78 49.80
N ALA A 610 7.52 18.47 50.55
CA ALA A 610 7.33 18.65 51.99
C ALA A 610 7.71 20.00 52.64
N VAL A 611 6.71 20.78 53.07
CA VAL A 611 6.86 21.70 54.21
C VAL A 611 6.15 21.07 55.40
N LEU A 612 6.97 20.52 56.31
CA LEU A 612 6.61 20.12 57.66
C LEU A 612 6.31 21.36 58.51
N LEU A 613 5.34 21.19 59.41
CA LEU A 613 5.06 22.06 60.55
C LEU A 613 6.33 22.24 61.41
N ALA A 614 6.64 23.49 61.78
CA ALA A 614 7.22 23.84 63.07
C ALA A 614 6.99 25.32 63.38
N ASP A 615 6.49 25.56 64.59
CA ASP A 615 6.18 26.83 65.24
C ASP A 615 7.36 27.81 65.26
N ALA A 616 7.05 29.12 65.30
CA ALA A 616 7.14 29.90 66.54
C ALA A 616 7.18 31.42 66.28
N THR A 617 6.23 32.08 66.93
CA THR A 617 6.39 33.33 67.70
C THR A 617 6.61 34.66 66.97
N THR A 618 5.59 35.53 67.14
CA THR A 618 5.66 36.94 67.60
C THR A 618 6.56 37.89 66.81
N THR A 619 6.11 39.04 66.34
CA THR A 619 5.47 40.14 67.07
C THR A 619 4.99 41.20 66.05
N THR A 620 3.82 41.80 66.31
CA THR A 620 3.51 43.26 66.30
C THR A 620 4.54 44.20 65.64
N GLU A 621 4.23 45.28 64.91
CA GLU A 621 3.13 46.25 65.01
C GLU A 621 3.35 47.36 63.95
N ASN A 622 2.27 48.05 63.57
CA ASN A 622 2.16 49.49 63.25
C ASN A 622 2.89 50.13 62.04
N SER A 623 2.11 50.75 61.13
CA SER A 623 1.94 52.22 60.96
C SER A 623 2.96 52.80 59.96
N THR A 624 2.69 53.70 59.02
CA THR A 624 1.66 54.74 58.78
C THR A 624 1.92 55.35 57.40
N GLU A 625 0.89 55.94 56.78
CA GLU A 625 0.90 57.12 55.89
C GLU A 625 1.80 57.18 54.64
N ALA A 626 1.17 57.23 53.45
CA ALA A 626 1.12 58.42 52.59
C ALA A 626 -0.07 58.31 51.61
#